data_AF-A0A370TNA0-F1
#
_entry.id   AF-A0A370TNA0-F1
#
_cell.length_a   1.000
_cell.length_b   1.000
_cell.length_c   1.000
_cell.angle_alpha   90.00
_cell.angle_beta   90.00
_cell.angle_gamma   90.00
#
_symmetry.space_group_name_H-M   'P 1'
#
loop_
_entity.id
_entity.type
_entity.pdbx_description
1 polymer ?
#
loop_
_entity_poly.entity_id
_entity_poly.type
_entity_poly.pdbx_seq_one_letter_code
_entity_poly.pdbx_strand_id
1 'polypeptide(L)'
;MDHHCIFINNCVGYGNQHWFLLLLLSTATLITYASYIGYSLLSAEILHHLPSWSFSGKGYNWAEYFNIWGWALQEYVRIGGVTLLCFLTAPLVWGLLGYHIYLIWAGTTTNESMKWSDWAAEMADGYAFKRCLPVDRHRDVTIEPLGTCWPAESEQVIVCTSDGLPPKGTGHAGTGEWNRVWRLADVENLYDLGFWDNLKDVFWPRYGLSHGAGRHTSGKTSNSNSFGAFESMAPPR
;
A
#
# COMPACT_ATOMS: atom_id res chain seq x y z
N MET A 1 -7.26 2.30 -7.59
CA MET A 1 -7.10 0.86 -7.29
C MET A 1 -5.76 0.70 -6.60
N ASP A 2 -5.71 -0.03 -5.48
CA ASP A 2 -4.47 -0.30 -4.73
C ASP A 2 -3.72 -1.48 -5.35
N HIS A 3 -4.33 -2.67 -5.38
CA HIS A 3 -3.78 -3.84 -6.04
C HIS A 3 -4.88 -4.87 -6.36
N HIS A 4 -4.57 -5.86 -7.20
CA HIS A 4 -5.42 -7.03 -7.39
C HIS A 4 -5.00 -8.12 -6.40
N CYS A 5 -5.88 -8.50 -5.48
CA CYS A 5 -5.58 -9.53 -4.50
C CYS A 5 -6.15 -10.87 -4.94
N ILE A 6 -5.26 -11.78 -5.35
CA ILE A 6 -5.64 -13.12 -5.82
C ILE A 6 -6.36 -13.95 -4.75
N PHE A 7 -6.04 -13.73 -3.47
CA PHE A 7 -6.61 -14.51 -2.35
C PHE A 7 -8.09 -14.23 -2.07
N ILE A 8 -8.57 -13.03 -2.41
CA ILE A 8 -9.99 -12.67 -2.33
C ILE A 8 -10.64 -12.58 -3.72
N ASN A 9 -9.90 -12.94 -4.77
CA ASN A 9 -10.32 -12.86 -6.17
C ASN A 9 -10.99 -11.51 -6.52
N ASN A 10 -10.44 -10.41 -5.98
CA ASN A 10 -11.02 -9.09 -6.13
C ASN A 10 -9.94 -8.01 -6.02
N CYS A 11 -10.24 -6.84 -6.57
CA CYS A 11 -9.40 -5.66 -6.44
C CYS A 11 -9.59 -5.02 -5.06
N VAL A 12 -8.49 -4.59 -4.46
CA VAL A 12 -8.48 -3.75 -3.26
C VAL A 12 -8.29 -2.29 -3.69
N GLY A 13 -9.00 -1.37 -3.06
CA GLY A 13 -8.87 0.05 -3.29
C GLY A 13 -9.70 0.86 -2.29
N TYR A 14 -9.89 2.15 -2.59
CA TYR A 14 -10.51 3.12 -1.68
C TYR A 14 -11.84 2.66 -1.07
N GLY A 15 -12.68 1.95 -1.83
CA GLY A 15 -14.00 1.50 -1.36
C GLY A 15 -14.03 0.30 -0.43
N ASN A 16 -12.97 -0.51 -0.40
CA ASN A 16 -12.97 -1.77 0.35
C ASN A 16 -11.67 -2.02 1.14
N GLN A 17 -10.76 -1.05 1.18
CA GLN A 17 -9.50 -1.18 1.91
C GLN A 17 -9.69 -1.45 3.40
N HIS A 18 -10.68 -0.83 4.06
CA HIS A 18 -10.99 -1.12 5.47
C HIS A 18 -11.42 -2.58 5.69
N TRP A 19 -12.26 -3.14 4.81
CA TRP A 19 -12.64 -4.56 4.90
C TRP A 19 -11.44 -5.48 4.72
N PHE A 20 -10.53 -5.13 3.81
CA PHE A 20 -9.30 -5.87 3.61
C PHE A 20 -8.40 -5.84 4.86
N LEU A 21 -8.25 -4.68 5.52
CA LEU A 21 -7.51 -4.58 6.79
C LEU A 21 -8.15 -5.41 7.91
N LEU A 22 -9.48 -5.39 8.03
CA LEU A 22 -10.21 -6.18 9.01
C LEU A 22 -10.10 -7.69 8.72
N LEU A 23 -10.10 -8.08 7.45
CA LEU A 23 -9.83 -9.46 7.03
C LEU A 23 -8.42 -9.89 7.44
N LEU A 24 -7.40 -9.07 7.19
CA LEU A 24 -6.02 -9.38 7.60
C LEU A 24 -5.90 -9.49 9.12
N LEU A 25 -6.47 -8.55 9.88
CA LEU A 25 -6.43 -8.56 11.34
C LEU A 25 -7.13 -9.78 11.92
N SER A 26 -8.35 -10.09 11.44
CA SER A 26 -9.11 -11.26 11.91
C SER A 26 -8.40 -12.56 11.53
N THR A 27 -7.85 -12.67 10.32
CA THR A 27 -7.09 -13.85 9.88
C THR A 27 -5.82 -14.02 10.71
N ALA A 28 -5.03 -12.96 10.90
CA ALA A 28 -3.82 -12.98 11.71
C ALA A 28 -4.11 -13.42 13.15
N THR A 29 -5.17 -12.87 13.76
CA THR A 29 -5.60 -13.24 15.11
C THR A 29 -6.02 -14.71 15.18
N LEU A 30 -6.82 -15.17 14.22
CA LEU A 30 -7.32 -16.55 14.16
C LEU A 30 -6.16 -17.56 14.05
N ILE A 31 -5.23 -17.35 13.12
CA ILE A 31 -4.12 -18.29 12.91
C ILE A 31 -3.08 -18.22 14.03
N THR A 32 -2.85 -17.05 14.64
CA THR A 32 -2.02 -16.96 15.85
C THR A 32 -2.67 -17.73 17.01
N TYR A 33 -3.98 -17.57 17.20
CA TYR A 33 -4.71 -18.30 18.23
C TYR A 33 -4.72 -19.82 17.99
N ALA A 34 -4.97 -20.27 16.76
CA ALA A 34 -4.91 -21.68 16.39
C ALA A 34 -3.52 -22.27 16.62
N SER A 35 -2.46 -21.52 16.30
CA SER A 35 -1.07 -21.93 16.58
C SER A 35 -0.82 -22.08 18.08
N TYR A 36 -1.30 -21.14 18.90
CA TYR A 36 -1.16 -21.19 20.34
C TYR A 36 -1.87 -22.39 20.97
N ILE A 37 -3.12 -22.64 20.58
CA ILE A 37 -3.89 -23.80 21.07
C ILE A 37 -3.24 -25.11 20.64
N GLY A 38 -2.90 -25.22 19.36
CA GLY A 38 -2.25 -26.41 18.81
C GLY A 38 -0.90 -26.71 19.47
N TYR A 39 -0.08 -25.68 19.68
CA TYR A 39 1.16 -25.76 20.43
C TYR A 39 0.93 -26.25 21.87
N SER A 40 -0.09 -25.71 22.55
CA SER A 40 -0.42 -26.06 23.94
C SER A 40 -0.90 -27.51 24.07
N LEU A 41 -1.72 -27.99 23.13
CA LEU A 41 -2.18 -29.38 23.09
C LEU A 41 -1.03 -30.36 22.86
N LEU A 42 -0.19 -30.10 21.86
CA LEU A 42 0.98 -30.96 21.58
C LEU A 42 1.97 -30.97 22.75
N SER A 43 2.18 -29.82 23.40
CA SER A 43 3.02 -29.72 24.59
C SER A 43 2.49 -30.55 25.75
N ALA A 44 1.16 -30.58 25.96
CA ALA A 44 0.52 -31.40 26.98
C ALA A 44 0.71 -32.89 26.71
N GLU A 45 0.56 -33.32 25.45
CA GLU A 45 0.79 -34.72 25.05
C GLU A 45 2.26 -35.13 25.21
N ILE A 46 3.19 -34.26 24.81
CA ILE A 46 4.62 -34.52 25.02
C ILE A 46 4.92 -34.68 26.51
N LEU A 47 4.38 -33.81 27.38
CA LEU A 47 4.61 -33.90 28.82
C LEU A 47 4.01 -35.17 29.44
N HIS A 48 2.87 -35.64 28.93
CA HIS A 48 2.26 -36.90 29.36
C HIS A 48 3.14 -38.12 29.05
N HIS A 49 3.79 -38.13 27.88
CA HIS A 49 4.69 -39.22 27.48
C HIS A 49 6.13 -39.06 28.00
N LEU A 50 6.59 -37.82 28.20
CA LEU A 50 7.94 -37.48 28.62
C LEU A 50 7.90 -36.42 29.73
N PRO A 51 7.75 -36.82 31.01
CA PRO A 51 7.63 -35.88 32.14
C PRO A 51 8.85 -34.96 32.35
N SER A 52 10.01 -35.35 31.83
CA SER A 52 11.23 -34.52 31.84
C SER A 52 11.24 -33.44 30.76
N TRP A 53 10.24 -33.38 29.88
CA TRP A 53 10.18 -32.38 28.82
C TRP A 53 9.96 -30.98 29.40
N SER A 54 10.63 -30.01 28.81
CA SER A 54 10.46 -28.60 29.13
C SER A 54 10.36 -27.80 27.84
N PHE A 55 9.39 -26.89 27.79
CA PHE A 55 9.29 -25.90 26.70
C PHE A 55 10.61 -25.17 26.45
N SER A 56 11.32 -24.80 27.52
CA SER A 56 12.58 -24.05 27.39
C SER A 56 13.71 -24.84 26.73
N GLY A 57 13.53 -26.13 26.46
CA GLY A 57 14.56 -27.02 25.92
C GLY A 57 15.69 -27.31 26.92
N LYS A 58 15.60 -26.84 28.17
CA LYS A 58 16.59 -27.11 29.21
C LYS A 58 16.72 -28.60 29.43
N GLY A 59 17.95 -29.12 29.26
CA GLY A 59 18.26 -30.53 29.43
C GLY A 59 18.25 -31.35 28.13
N TYR A 60 17.95 -30.74 26.98
CA TYR A 60 17.99 -31.39 25.67
C TYR A 60 18.94 -30.67 24.73
N ASN A 61 19.61 -31.43 23.85
CA ASN A 61 20.26 -30.84 22.69
C ASN A 61 19.23 -30.50 21.59
N TRP A 62 19.64 -29.74 20.58
CA TRP A 62 18.75 -29.32 19.49
C TRP A 62 18.13 -30.49 18.74
N ALA A 63 18.90 -31.55 18.48
CA ALA A 63 18.39 -32.72 17.74
C ALA A 63 17.32 -33.48 18.53
N GLU A 64 17.56 -33.71 19.83
CA GLU A 64 16.57 -34.32 20.75
C GLU A 64 15.30 -33.48 20.82
N TYR A 65 15.43 -32.16 20.97
CA TYR A 65 14.29 -31.26 21.05
C TYR A 65 13.43 -31.32 19.78
N PHE A 66 14.06 -31.25 18.60
CA PHE A 66 13.34 -31.36 17.33
C PHE A 66 12.79 -32.77 17.08
N ASN A 67 13.47 -33.83 17.53
CA ASN A 67 12.96 -35.20 17.42
C ASN A 67 11.70 -35.40 18.26
N ILE A 68 11.64 -34.84 19.48
CA ILE A 68 10.44 -34.89 20.33
C ILE A 68 9.27 -34.19 19.64
N TRP A 69 9.49 -32.99 19.11
CA TRP A 69 8.46 -32.28 18.34
C TRP A 69 8.09 -33.01 17.05
N GLY A 70 9.05 -33.60 16.35
CA GLY A 70 8.83 -34.42 15.15
C GLY A 70 7.95 -35.63 15.45
N TRP A 71 8.22 -36.34 16.54
CA TRP A 71 7.38 -37.42 17.03
C TRP A 71 5.95 -36.94 17.35
N ALA A 72 5.80 -35.85 18.10
CA ALA A 72 4.47 -35.32 18.44
C ALA A 72 3.66 -34.90 17.20
N LEU A 73 4.31 -34.29 16.21
CA LEU A 73 3.68 -33.93 14.93
C LEU A 73 3.29 -35.18 14.10
N GLN A 74 4.09 -36.25 14.15
CA GLN A 74 3.82 -37.51 13.46
C GLN A 74 2.72 -38.34 14.13
N GLU A 75 2.67 -38.37 15.46
CA GLU A 75 1.63 -39.09 16.21
C GLU A 75 0.29 -38.35 16.11
N TYR A 76 0.31 -37.01 16.25
CA TYR A 76 -0.87 -36.17 16.26
C TYR A 76 -1.04 -35.37 14.95
N VAL A 77 -0.92 -36.03 13.80
CA VAL A 77 -0.87 -35.40 12.45
C VAL A 77 -1.95 -34.32 12.22
N ARG A 78 -3.19 -34.57 12.65
CA ARG A 78 -4.30 -33.60 12.43
C ARG A 78 -4.08 -32.30 13.17
N ILE A 79 -3.68 -32.37 14.45
CA ILE A 79 -3.41 -31.20 15.29
C ILE A 79 -2.08 -30.58 14.84
N GLY A 80 -1.05 -31.41 14.67
CA GLY A 80 0.28 -31.00 14.24
C GLY A 80 0.30 -30.27 12.90
N GLY A 81 -0.40 -30.80 11.90
CA GLY A 81 -0.48 -30.20 10.56
C GLY A 81 -1.13 -28.82 10.58
N VAL A 82 -2.28 -28.67 11.25
CA VAL A 82 -2.96 -27.37 11.40
C VAL A 82 -2.09 -26.39 12.18
N THR A 83 -1.50 -26.83 13.30
CA THR A 83 -0.62 -26.00 14.14
C THR A 83 0.57 -25.48 13.34
N LEU A 84 1.25 -26.36 12.60
CA LEU A 84 2.43 -26.00 11.82
C LEU A 84 2.06 -25.05 10.68
N LEU A 85 0.97 -25.32 9.95
CA LEU A 85 0.50 -24.42 8.90
C LEU A 85 0.18 -23.02 9.46
N CYS A 86 -0.59 -22.95 10.55
CA CYS A 86 -0.92 -21.68 11.19
C CYS A 86 0.33 -20.96 11.71
N PHE A 87 1.27 -21.67 12.31
CA PHE A 87 2.49 -21.11 12.86
C PHE A 87 3.39 -20.50 11.78
N LEU A 88 3.54 -21.19 10.64
CA LEU A 88 4.35 -20.71 9.53
C LEU A 88 3.69 -19.58 8.74
N THR A 89 2.35 -19.54 8.70
CA THR A 89 1.61 -18.51 7.95
C THR A 89 1.32 -17.27 8.77
N ALA A 90 1.25 -17.35 10.11
CA ALA A 90 0.97 -16.21 10.99
C ALA A 90 1.91 -15.01 10.76
N PRO A 91 3.25 -15.18 10.69
CA PRO A 91 4.15 -14.06 10.44
C PRO A 91 3.92 -13.39 9.07
N LEU A 92 3.52 -14.15 8.05
CA LEU A 92 3.26 -13.61 6.71
C LEU A 92 2.04 -12.69 6.71
N VAL A 93 0.96 -13.10 7.38
CA VAL A 93 -0.26 -12.28 7.47
C VAL A 93 -0.04 -11.06 8.36
N TRP A 94 0.67 -11.19 9.48
CA TRP A 94 1.08 -10.05 10.31
C TRP A 94 1.99 -9.09 9.56
N GLY A 95 2.94 -9.60 8.77
CA GLY A 95 3.80 -8.78 7.92
C GLY A 95 3.01 -8.00 6.87
N LEU A 96 2.05 -8.64 6.20
CA LEU A 96 1.17 -7.98 5.24
C LEU A 96 0.30 -6.90 5.91
N LEU A 97 -0.31 -7.20 7.07
CA LEU A 97 -1.07 -6.21 7.83
C LEU A 97 -0.18 -5.02 8.25
N GLY A 98 1.01 -5.29 8.77
CA GLY A 98 1.97 -4.27 9.18
C GLY A 98 2.40 -3.38 8.00
N TYR A 99 2.62 -3.98 6.82
CA TYR A 99 2.91 -3.23 5.61
C TYR A 99 1.76 -2.32 5.20
N HIS A 100 0.50 -2.78 5.25
CA HIS A 100 -0.63 -1.90 4.96
C HIS A 100 -0.83 -0.80 6.01
N ILE A 101 -0.52 -1.05 7.29
CA ILE A 101 -0.50 0.01 8.32
C ILE A 101 0.59 1.05 8.00
N TYR A 102 1.77 0.59 7.57
CA TYR A 102 2.85 1.47 7.12
C TYR A 102 2.44 2.32 5.91
N LEU A 103 1.75 1.73 4.92
CA LEU A 103 1.24 2.46 3.76
C LEU A 103 0.24 3.56 4.16
N ILE A 104 -0.65 3.28 5.11
CA ILE A 104 -1.57 4.28 5.68
C ILE A 104 -0.79 5.39 6.40
N TRP A 105 0.26 5.03 7.15
CA TRP A 105 1.13 6.01 7.79
C TRP A 105 1.87 6.89 6.79
N ALA A 106 2.34 6.33 5.67
CA ALA A 106 3.03 7.08 4.62
C ALA A 106 2.08 7.83 3.65
N GLY A 107 0.76 7.66 3.81
CA GLY A 107 -0.24 8.28 2.92
C GLY A 107 -0.13 7.82 1.47
N THR A 108 0.14 6.53 1.25
CA THR A 108 0.39 5.99 -0.10
C THR A 108 -0.27 4.63 -0.28
N THR A 109 -0.69 4.32 -1.49
CA THR A 109 -1.14 2.98 -1.90
C THR A 109 0.05 2.12 -2.33
N THR A 110 -0.13 0.80 -2.41
CA THR A 110 0.85 -0.15 -2.96
C THR A 110 1.23 0.24 -4.39
N ASN A 111 0.25 0.59 -5.22
CA ASN A 111 0.49 1.07 -6.60
C ASN A 111 1.30 2.37 -6.65
N GLU A 112 1.00 3.32 -5.77
CA GLU A 112 1.78 4.57 -5.68
C GLU A 112 3.19 4.32 -5.15
N SER A 113 3.36 3.43 -4.17
CA SER A 113 4.69 3.09 -3.63
C SER A 113 5.64 2.55 -4.69
N MET A 114 5.14 1.76 -5.66
CA MET A 114 5.93 1.29 -6.81
C MET A 114 6.31 2.44 -7.75
N LYS A 115 5.38 3.36 -8.03
CA LYS A 115 5.71 4.55 -8.82
C LYS A 115 6.76 5.41 -8.12
N TRP A 116 6.65 5.56 -6.81
CA TRP A 116 7.61 6.30 -6.02
C TRP A 116 9.00 5.66 -6.00
N SER A 117 9.10 4.33 -6.04
CA SER A 117 10.40 3.66 -6.18
C SER A 117 11.04 3.92 -7.54
N ASP A 118 10.24 3.95 -8.62
CA ASP A 118 10.74 4.28 -9.96
C ASP A 118 11.25 5.72 -9.99
N TRP A 119 10.48 6.67 -9.43
CA TRP A 119 10.91 8.06 -9.30
C TRP A 119 12.17 8.22 -8.44
N ALA A 120 12.30 7.44 -7.36
CA ALA A 120 13.48 7.49 -6.51
C ALA A 120 14.75 7.05 -7.26
N ALA A 121 14.64 6.08 -8.19
CA ALA A 121 15.74 5.69 -9.07
C ALA A 121 16.13 6.82 -10.03
N GLU A 122 15.14 7.43 -10.70
CA GLU A 122 15.37 8.58 -11.59
C GLU A 122 16.00 9.78 -10.86
N MET A 123 15.60 10.04 -9.61
CA MET A 123 16.21 11.06 -8.75
C MET A 123 17.66 10.73 -8.40
N ALA A 124 17.96 9.46 -8.11
CA ALA A 124 19.32 9.02 -7.79
C ALA A 124 20.27 9.16 -8.98
N ASP A 125 19.77 8.87 -10.19
CA ASP A 125 20.52 9.05 -11.44
C ASP A 125 20.59 10.53 -11.88
N GLY A 126 19.81 11.40 -11.22
CA GLY A 126 19.80 12.83 -11.44
C GLY A 126 18.85 13.30 -12.54
N TYR A 127 17.98 12.46 -13.08
CA TYR A 127 17.08 12.82 -14.17
C TYR A 127 15.83 13.61 -13.74
N ALA A 128 15.57 13.69 -12.42
CA ALA A 128 14.38 14.34 -11.88
C ALA A 128 14.59 15.84 -11.55
N PHE A 129 13.63 16.67 -11.97
CA PHE A 129 13.59 18.10 -11.68
C PHE A 129 12.21 18.51 -11.17
N LYS A 130 12.17 19.43 -10.21
CA LYS A 130 10.94 20.03 -9.68
C LYS A 130 10.92 21.55 -9.81
N ARG A 131 9.73 22.11 -9.83
CA ARG A 131 9.50 23.55 -9.66
C ARG A 131 8.12 23.84 -9.06
N CYS A 132 7.90 25.12 -8.73
CA CYS A 132 6.65 25.59 -8.16
C CYS A 132 5.51 25.52 -9.18
N LEU A 133 4.34 25.13 -8.71
CA LEU A 133 3.10 25.09 -9.49
C LEU A 133 2.09 26.06 -8.84
N PRO A 134 1.83 27.25 -9.44
CA PRO A 134 0.98 28.27 -8.83
C PRO A 134 -0.45 27.79 -8.60
N VAL A 135 -1.04 28.19 -7.47
CA VAL A 135 -2.42 27.80 -7.09
C VAL A 135 -3.47 28.44 -8.00
N ASP A 136 -3.22 29.67 -8.48
CA ASP A 136 -4.10 30.45 -9.36
C ASP A 136 -3.96 30.12 -10.85
N ARG A 137 -3.25 29.02 -11.17
CA ARG A 137 -3.02 28.58 -12.56
C ARG A 137 -4.31 28.17 -13.28
N HIS A 138 -4.30 28.31 -14.60
CA HIS A 138 -5.28 27.64 -15.45
C HIS A 138 -5.05 26.13 -15.40
N ARG A 139 -6.02 25.37 -14.87
CA ARG A 139 -5.95 23.92 -14.76
C ARG A 139 -6.23 23.28 -16.11
N ASP A 140 -5.31 22.41 -16.54
CA ASP A 140 -5.56 21.55 -17.68
C ASP A 140 -6.44 20.38 -17.24
N VAL A 141 -7.71 20.39 -17.68
CA VAL A 141 -8.70 19.36 -17.31
C VAL A 141 -8.38 17.96 -17.82
N THR A 142 -7.43 17.82 -18.75
CA THR A 142 -6.97 16.52 -19.23
C THR A 142 -6.03 15.83 -18.25
N ILE A 143 -5.35 16.62 -17.40
CA ILE A 143 -4.36 16.14 -16.43
C ILE A 143 -4.88 16.32 -15.00
N GLU A 144 -5.45 17.48 -14.69
CA GLU A 144 -5.96 17.84 -13.38
C GLU A 144 -7.49 17.74 -13.33
N PRO A 145 -8.07 16.94 -12.41
CA PRO A 145 -9.52 16.85 -12.28
C PRO A 145 -10.12 18.20 -11.84
N LEU A 146 -11.30 18.54 -12.40
CA LEU A 146 -12.05 19.77 -12.10
C LEU A 146 -12.52 19.90 -10.64
N GLY A 147 -12.55 18.79 -9.91
CA GLY A 147 -12.91 18.78 -8.50
C GLY A 147 -12.43 17.49 -7.84
N THR A 148 -11.81 17.63 -6.68
CA THR A 148 -11.44 16.51 -5.81
C THR A 148 -12.16 16.69 -4.47
N CYS A 149 -12.37 15.60 -3.74
CA CYS A 149 -12.77 15.65 -2.33
C CYS A 149 -11.54 15.80 -1.40
N TRP A 150 -10.36 15.96 -2.00
CA TRP A 150 -9.11 16.02 -1.29
C TRP A 150 -8.90 17.44 -0.75
N PRO A 151 -8.44 17.61 0.51
CA PRO A 151 -8.35 18.92 1.13
C PRO A 151 -7.12 19.73 0.67
N ALA A 152 -6.17 19.10 -0.04
CA ALA A 152 -4.93 19.72 -0.49
C ALA A 152 -4.87 19.76 -2.03
N GLU A 153 -4.13 20.74 -2.56
CA GLU A 153 -3.90 20.88 -4.00
C GLU A 153 -2.41 20.77 -4.32
N SER A 154 -2.08 20.40 -5.56
CA SER A 154 -0.68 20.31 -5.98
C SER A 154 -0.05 21.69 -6.11
N GLU A 155 1.05 21.91 -5.39
CA GLU A 155 1.86 23.14 -5.39
C GLU A 155 3.23 22.94 -6.06
N GLN A 156 3.52 21.73 -6.53
CA GLN A 156 4.77 21.39 -7.21
C GLN A 156 4.52 20.48 -8.40
N VAL A 157 5.43 20.55 -9.36
CA VAL A 157 5.46 19.67 -10.53
C VAL A 157 6.84 19.05 -10.65
N ILE A 158 6.87 17.76 -10.99
CA ILE A 158 8.09 17.00 -11.15
C ILE A 158 8.11 16.41 -12.55
N VAL A 159 9.26 16.53 -13.20
CA VAL A 159 9.48 16.03 -14.56
C VAL A 159 10.79 15.26 -14.57
N CYS A 160 10.80 14.13 -15.28
CA CYS A 160 12.01 13.39 -15.59
C CYS A 160 12.49 13.75 -17.00
N THR A 161 13.80 13.97 -17.18
CA THR A 161 14.41 14.25 -18.49
C THR A 161 15.35 13.12 -18.92
N SER A 162 15.37 12.81 -20.22
CA SER A 162 16.22 11.73 -20.74
C SER A 162 17.71 12.11 -20.86
N ASP A 163 18.03 13.40 -20.80
CA ASP A 163 19.38 13.94 -21.00
C ASP A 163 20.05 14.41 -19.69
N GLY A 164 19.33 14.35 -18.57
CA GLY A 164 19.82 14.80 -17.26
C GLY A 164 20.02 16.31 -17.17
N LEU A 165 19.50 17.07 -18.13
CA LEU A 165 19.50 18.54 -18.13
C LEU A 165 18.12 19.06 -17.72
N PRO A 166 18.03 20.27 -17.16
CA PRO A 166 16.75 20.86 -16.80
C PRO A 166 15.87 21.03 -18.06
N PRO A 167 14.56 20.76 -17.96
CA PRO A 167 13.65 20.90 -19.10
C PRO A 167 13.71 22.29 -19.73
N LYS A 168 13.82 22.33 -21.07
CA LYS A 168 13.83 23.58 -21.86
C LYS A 168 12.49 23.76 -22.58
N GLY A 169 11.99 25.00 -22.64
CA GLY A 169 10.76 25.36 -23.36
C GLY A 169 9.54 25.62 -22.46
N THR A 170 8.49 26.20 -23.05
CA THR A 170 7.28 26.68 -22.37
C THR A 170 6.17 25.63 -22.23
N GLY A 171 6.40 24.40 -22.67
CA GLY A 171 5.37 23.33 -22.67
C GLY A 171 5.15 22.62 -21.33
N HIS A 172 5.97 22.90 -20.32
CA HIS A 172 5.83 22.29 -19.00
C HIS A 172 4.99 23.19 -18.09
N ALA A 173 4.16 22.60 -17.21
CA ALA A 173 3.38 23.33 -16.21
C ALA A 173 4.28 23.90 -15.09
N GLY A 174 3.86 24.98 -14.43
CA GLY A 174 4.59 25.61 -13.31
C GLY A 174 5.44 26.83 -13.68
N THR A 175 5.95 27.52 -12.66
CA THR A 175 6.72 28.77 -12.78
C THR A 175 8.04 28.70 -12.02
N GLY A 176 8.98 29.58 -12.37
CA GLY A 176 10.32 29.63 -11.77
C GLY A 176 11.33 28.67 -12.40
N GLU A 177 12.52 28.64 -11.81
CA GLU A 177 13.64 27.82 -12.24
C GLU A 177 13.46 26.35 -11.84
N TRP A 178 13.99 25.45 -12.66
CA TRP A 178 14.01 24.01 -12.38
C TRP A 178 15.09 23.67 -11.37
N ASN A 179 14.69 23.04 -10.27
CA ASN A 179 15.60 22.53 -9.26
C ASN A 179 15.70 21.01 -9.39
N ARG A 180 16.92 20.48 -9.45
CA ARG A 180 17.13 19.04 -9.48
C ARG A 180 16.73 18.42 -8.13
N VAL A 181 16.10 17.25 -8.17
CA VAL A 181 15.68 16.50 -6.99
C VAL A 181 16.50 15.23 -6.89
N TRP A 182 17.12 15.02 -5.74
CA TRP A 182 17.99 13.86 -5.49
C TRP A 182 17.36 12.80 -4.60
N ARG A 183 16.38 13.19 -3.78
CA ARG A 183 15.73 12.32 -2.83
C ARG A 183 14.24 12.48 -2.89
N LEU A 184 13.54 11.35 -2.77
CA LEU A 184 12.10 11.34 -2.67
C LEU A 184 11.59 12.13 -1.45
N ALA A 185 12.36 12.18 -0.36
CA ALA A 185 12.03 12.97 0.82
C ALA A 185 11.93 14.48 0.55
N ASP A 186 12.52 14.98 -0.55
CA ASP A 186 12.41 16.39 -0.94
C ASP A 186 11.09 16.67 -1.70
N VAL A 187 10.27 15.64 -1.93
CA VAL A 187 8.98 15.72 -2.61
C VAL A 187 7.87 15.53 -1.58
N GLU A 188 7.07 16.56 -1.40
CA GLU A 188 5.87 16.48 -0.58
C GLU A 188 4.83 15.50 -1.18
N ASN A 189 4.42 14.52 -0.37
CA ASN A 189 3.34 13.61 -0.73
C ASN A 189 1.99 14.30 -0.49
N LEU A 190 1.36 14.79 -1.56
CA LEU A 190 0.04 15.44 -1.51
C LEU A 190 -1.04 14.58 -0.84
N TYR A 191 -0.91 13.25 -0.90
CA TYR A 191 -1.89 12.30 -0.36
C TYR A 191 -1.66 11.95 1.12
N ASP A 192 -0.61 12.46 1.74
CA ASP A 192 -0.37 12.24 3.17
C ASP A 192 -1.01 13.35 4.01
N LEU A 193 -2.07 13.04 4.75
CA LEU A 193 -2.71 13.93 5.72
C LEU A 193 -2.22 13.70 7.15
N GLY A 194 -1.23 12.81 7.32
CA GLY A 194 -0.80 12.28 8.60
C GLY A 194 -1.59 11.04 9.01
N PHE A 195 -0.91 10.16 9.74
CA PHE A 195 -1.39 8.80 10.05
C PHE A 195 -2.85 8.71 10.53
N TRP A 196 -3.25 9.54 11.49
CA TRP A 196 -4.59 9.46 12.06
C TRP A 196 -5.67 9.88 11.09
N ASP A 197 -5.39 10.89 10.25
CA ASP A 197 -6.37 11.36 9.28
C ASP A 197 -6.43 10.44 8.06
N ASN A 198 -5.30 9.86 7.65
CA ASN A 198 -5.27 8.77 6.66
C ASN A 198 -6.05 7.55 7.16
N LEU A 199 -5.86 7.15 8.43
CA LEU A 199 -6.58 6.02 9.02
C LEU A 199 -8.09 6.30 9.10
N LYS A 200 -8.49 7.50 9.54
CA LYS A 200 -9.90 7.91 9.51
C LYS A 200 -10.45 7.87 8.09
N ASP A 201 -9.69 8.32 7.09
CA ASP A 201 -10.14 8.31 5.69
C ASP A 201 -10.35 6.88 5.16
N VAL A 202 -9.52 5.93 5.57
CA VAL A 202 -9.69 4.51 5.19
C VAL A 202 -10.98 3.92 5.75
N PHE A 203 -11.31 4.20 7.02
CA PHE A 203 -12.47 3.63 7.72
C PHE A 203 -13.75 4.46 7.55
N TRP A 204 -13.61 5.74 7.27
CA TRP A 204 -14.69 6.70 7.07
C TRP A 204 -14.42 7.54 5.81
N PRO A 205 -14.49 6.91 4.62
CA PRO A 205 -14.06 7.56 3.41
C PRO A 205 -14.96 8.75 3.10
N ARG A 206 -14.38 9.80 2.50
CA ARG A 206 -15.06 11.05 2.16
C ARG A 206 -15.95 10.88 0.92
N TYR A 207 -16.92 9.98 1.00
CA TYR A 207 -17.97 9.88 -0.02
C TYR A 207 -18.91 11.07 0.09
N GLY A 208 -18.93 11.93 -0.94
CA GLY A 208 -20.10 12.78 -1.21
C GLY A 208 -20.11 14.22 -0.67
N LEU A 209 -19.01 14.78 -0.18
CA LEU A 209 -18.93 16.22 0.11
C LEU A 209 -18.45 17.04 -1.11
N SER A 210 -19.18 16.93 -2.22
CA SER A 210 -19.18 17.96 -3.26
C SER A 210 -20.55 18.02 -3.92
N HIS A 211 -21.52 18.53 -3.16
CA HIS A 211 -22.67 19.18 -3.76
C HIS A 211 -22.68 20.65 -3.37
N GLY A 212 -22.34 21.50 -4.34
CA GLY A 212 -22.93 22.82 -4.47
C GLY A 212 -22.19 23.98 -3.81
N ALA A 213 -21.19 24.52 -4.49
CA ALA A 213 -20.90 25.96 -4.44
C ALA A 213 -20.36 26.48 -5.79
N GLY A 214 -20.84 25.95 -6.91
CA GLY A 214 -20.68 26.55 -8.23
C GLY A 214 -22.01 27.12 -8.68
N ARG A 215 -22.25 28.42 -8.47
CA ARG A 215 -23.39 29.13 -9.06
C ARG A 215 -23.33 28.99 -10.58
N HIS A 216 -24.15 28.10 -11.12
CA HIS A 216 -24.46 28.04 -12.55
C HIS A 216 -25.27 29.30 -12.92
N THR A 217 -24.61 30.32 -13.46
CA THR A 217 -25.28 31.29 -14.34
C THR A 217 -25.23 30.74 -15.75
N SER A 218 -26.36 30.17 -16.17
CA SER A 218 -26.62 29.68 -17.52
C SER A 218 -26.60 30.82 -18.55
N GLY A 219 -25.96 30.58 -19.70
CA GLY A 219 -26.39 31.20 -20.96
C GLY A 219 -25.31 31.49 -21.99
N LYS A 220 -25.02 30.50 -22.86
CA LYS A 220 -25.23 30.51 -24.33
C LYS A 220 -24.15 29.74 -25.12
N THR A 221 -24.57 28.58 -25.60
CA THR A 221 -24.39 28.02 -26.96
C THR A 221 -23.20 28.46 -27.82
N SER A 222 -22.37 27.50 -28.25
CA SER A 222 -22.16 27.19 -29.67
C SER A 222 -21.46 25.84 -29.86
N ASN A 223 -22.03 25.00 -30.74
CA ASN A 223 -21.46 23.78 -31.30
C ASN A 223 -20.06 23.97 -31.89
N SER A 224 -19.18 22.98 -31.68
CA SER A 224 -18.27 22.50 -32.73
C SER A 224 -17.76 21.10 -32.39
N ASN A 225 -17.91 20.19 -33.36
CA ASN A 225 -17.39 18.83 -33.39
C ASN A 225 -15.87 18.75 -33.18
N SER A 226 -15.39 17.71 -32.49
CA SER A 226 -14.21 16.94 -32.94
C SER A 226 -14.07 15.62 -32.18
N PHE A 227 -14.01 14.54 -32.96
CA PHE A 227 -13.57 13.19 -32.61
C PHE A 227 -12.08 13.15 -32.20
N GLY A 228 -11.69 12.12 -31.43
CA GLY A 228 -10.30 11.65 -31.26
C GLY A 228 -10.07 11.07 -29.87
N ALA A 229 -10.18 9.76 -29.64
CA ALA A 229 -9.25 8.68 -29.98
C ALA A 229 -8.50 8.21 -28.72
N PHE A 230 -8.93 7.05 -28.22
CA PHE A 230 -8.24 6.19 -27.27
C PHE A 230 -6.92 5.73 -27.89
N GLU A 231 -5.79 5.83 -27.18
CA GLU A 231 -4.60 5.07 -27.56
C GLU A 231 -3.89 4.54 -26.31
N SER A 232 -4.17 3.27 -26.05
CA SER A 232 -3.39 2.38 -25.19
C SER A 232 -2.11 1.99 -25.94
N MET A 233 -0.95 2.27 -25.37
CA MET A 233 0.33 1.81 -25.93
C MET A 233 1.01 0.87 -24.93
N ALA A 234 0.84 -0.42 -25.18
CA ALA A 234 1.78 -1.44 -24.74
C ALA A 234 2.93 -1.54 -25.75
N PRO A 235 4.16 -1.85 -25.32
CA PRO A 235 5.19 -2.39 -26.21
C PRO A 235 5.56 -3.85 -25.85
N PRO A 236 6.27 -4.56 -26.74
CA PRO A 236 5.89 -5.92 -27.14
C PRO A 236 6.84 -7.04 -26.69
N ARG A 237 6.24 -8.23 -26.60
CA ARG A 237 6.78 -9.61 -26.54
C ARG A 237 7.70 -10.00 -25.38
#